data_AF-A0A1F8RSZ5-F1
#
_entry.id   AF-A0A1F8RSZ5-F1
#
_cell.length_a   1.000
_cell.length_b   1.000
_cell.length_c   1.000
_cell.angle_alpha   90.00
_cell.angle_beta   90.00
_cell.angle_gamma   90.00
#
_symmetry.space_group_name_H-M   'P 1'
#
loop_
_entity.id
_entity.type
_entity.pdbx_description
1 polymer ?
#
loop_
_entity_poly.entity_id
_entity_poly.type
_entity_poly.pdbx_seq_one_letter_code
_entity_poly.pdbx_strand_id
1 'polypeptide(L)'
;MPEAINPWLHILAATVWVGPQVFLFVAAVPAIRTVEDLQLRTRVVRVLSTRFSYLAWAAMAVLVITGIGNLFEEDESLSELFDLNYGAIFTIKMALVATTIVLTALHTFVIGPRLLNLQESVAEEAELAPVRRLSISASAANLLLALGILFCAALLNTTFALE
;
A
#
# COMPACT_ATOMS: atom_id res chain seq x y z
N MET A 1 -6.71 14.88 -24.51
CA MET A 1 -6.64 15.66 -23.23
C MET A 1 -7.47 15.01 -22.12
N PRO A 2 -8.77 14.68 -22.29
CA PRO A 2 -9.56 14.01 -21.23
C PRO A 2 -9.05 12.60 -20.90
N GLU A 3 -8.54 11.85 -21.89
CA GLU A 3 -8.05 10.48 -21.74
C GLU A 3 -6.80 10.36 -20.84
N ALA A 4 -6.07 11.46 -20.62
CA ALA A 4 -4.93 11.47 -19.70
C ALA A 4 -5.34 11.64 -18.23
N ILE A 5 -6.58 12.05 -17.95
CA ILE A 5 -7.04 12.37 -16.59
C ILE A 5 -7.08 11.12 -15.72
N ASN A 6 -7.59 10.01 -16.26
CA ASN A 6 -7.76 8.77 -15.52
C ASN A 6 -6.38 8.13 -15.16
N PRO A 7 -5.43 7.94 -16.10
CA PRO A 7 -4.07 7.52 -15.77
C PRO A 7 -3.34 8.47 -14.81
N TRP A 8 -3.52 9.79 -14.98
CA TRP A 8 -2.92 10.78 -14.08
C TRP A 8 -3.44 10.66 -12.65
N LEU A 9 -4.76 10.51 -12.47
CA LEU A 9 -5.38 10.28 -11.16
C LEU A 9 -4.92 8.94 -10.56
N HIS A 10 -4.79 7.90 -11.38
CA HIS A 10 -4.28 6.59 -10.95
C HIS A 10 -2.84 6.70 -10.40
N ILE A 11 -1.95 7.38 -11.12
CA ILE A 11 -0.55 7.60 -10.71
C ILE A 11 -0.49 8.46 -9.43
N LEU A 12 -1.30 9.50 -9.35
CA LEU A 12 -1.39 10.34 -8.15
C LEU A 12 -1.83 9.51 -6.94
N ALA A 13 -2.88 8.70 -7.10
CA ALA A 13 -3.37 7.82 -6.05
C ALA A 13 -2.33 6.75 -5.65
N ALA A 14 -1.62 6.17 -6.62
CA ALA A 14 -0.51 5.23 -6.35
C ALA A 14 0.59 5.90 -5.51
N THR A 15 0.97 7.13 -5.86
CA THR A 15 1.99 7.90 -5.14
C THR A 15 1.56 8.20 -3.70
N VAL A 16 0.30 8.61 -3.53
CA VAL A 16 -0.30 8.89 -2.22
C VAL A 16 -0.44 7.63 -1.36
N TRP A 17 -0.62 6.46 -1.98
CA TRP A 17 -0.74 5.19 -1.28
C TRP A 17 0.63 4.58 -0.89
N VAL A 18 1.64 4.66 -1.77
CA VAL A 18 2.98 4.10 -1.54
C VAL A 18 3.85 5.03 -0.71
N GLY A 19 3.77 6.34 -0.96
CA GLY A 19 4.63 7.36 -0.34
C GLY A 19 4.67 7.33 1.19
N PRO A 20 3.52 7.30 1.88
CA PRO A 20 3.48 7.20 3.34
C PRO A 20 4.15 5.93 3.88
N GLN A 21 4.08 4.80 3.17
CA GLN A 21 4.71 3.55 3.60
C GLN A 21 6.23 3.70 3.60
N VAL A 22 6.79 4.26 2.52
CA VAL A 22 8.23 4.56 2.42
C VAL A 22 8.64 5.56 3.49
N PHE A 23 7.90 6.67 3.63
CA PHE A 23 8.20 7.70 4.62
C PHE A 23 8.18 7.16 6.06
N LEU A 24 7.15 6.38 6.41
CA LEU A 24 7.05 5.77 7.74
C LEU A 24 8.20 4.80 7.98
N PHE A 25 8.51 3.94 7.03
CA PHE A 25 9.51 2.88 7.20
C PHE A 25 10.95 3.43 7.25
N VAL A 26 11.27 4.39 6.37
CA VAL A 26 12.63 4.89 6.18
C VAL A 26 12.96 6.07 7.11
N ALA A 27 12.00 6.97 7.36
CA ALA A 27 12.27 8.22 8.05
C ALA A 27 11.53 8.32 9.39
N ALA A 28 10.21 8.23 9.38
CA ALA A 28 9.41 8.59 10.56
C ALA A 28 9.60 7.60 11.72
N VAL A 29 9.47 6.28 11.48
CA VAL A 29 9.60 5.28 12.55
C VAL A 29 11.01 5.29 13.16
N PRO A 30 12.12 5.33 12.38
CA PRO A 30 13.46 5.48 12.94
C PRO A 30 13.63 6.75 13.78
N ALA A 31 13.15 7.90 13.30
CA ALA A 31 13.24 9.16 14.05
C ALA A 31 12.40 9.12 15.34
N ILE A 32 11.19 8.56 15.29
CA ILE A 32 10.32 8.46 16.46
C ILE A 32 10.91 7.51 17.52
N ARG A 33 11.71 6.51 17.12
CA ARG A 33 12.39 5.60 18.05
C ARG A 33 13.46 6.28 18.91
N THR A 34 13.97 7.45 18.53
CA THR A 34 14.96 8.19 19.33
C THR A 34 14.32 8.99 20.47
N VAL A 35 12.99 9.07 20.52
CA VAL A 35 12.25 9.73 21.61
C VAL A 35 12.20 8.79 22.81
N GLU A 36 12.72 9.27 23.95
CA GLU A 36 12.77 8.50 25.21
C GLU A 36 11.39 8.32 25.86
N ASP A 37 10.53 9.34 25.77
CA ASP A 37 9.17 9.28 26.30
C ASP A 37 8.32 8.30 25.48
N LEU A 38 8.05 7.14 26.08
CA LEU A 38 7.25 6.07 25.51
C LEU A 38 5.80 6.51 25.21
N GLN A 39 5.18 7.32 26.08
CA GLN A 39 3.80 7.76 25.90
C GLN A 39 3.70 8.74 24.73
N LEU A 40 4.63 9.69 24.65
CA LEU A 40 4.74 10.60 23.51
C LEU A 40 4.98 9.83 22.21
N ARG A 41 5.90 8.86 22.23
CA ARG A 41 6.21 7.99 21.09
C ARG A 41 4.98 7.28 20.56
N THR A 42 4.24 6.58 21.43
CA THR A 42 3.00 5.86 21.08
C THR A 42 1.94 6.82 20.53
N ARG A 43 1.77 7.99 21.15
CA ARG A 43 0.82 9.02 20.70
C ARG A 43 1.15 9.53 19.30
N VAL A 44 2.41 9.84 19.03
CA VAL A 44 2.86 10.33 17.71
C VAL A 44 2.65 9.26 16.64
N VAL A 45 3.04 8.01 16.91
CA VAL A 45 2.80 6.89 15.98
C VAL A 45 1.31 6.73 15.70
N ARG A 46 0.46 6.73 16.74
CA ARG A 46 -0.99 6.59 16.61
C ARG A 46 -1.60 7.68 15.75
N VAL A 47 -1.21 8.94 15.96
CA VAL A 47 -1.73 10.07 15.19
C VAL A 47 -1.29 9.98 13.72
N LEU A 48 -0.01 9.72 13.47
CA LEU A 48 0.53 9.59 12.10
C LEU A 48 -0.10 8.41 11.37
N SER A 49 -0.15 7.23 11.98
CA SER A 49 -0.71 6.03 11.35
C SER A 49 -2.20 6.20 11.05
N THR A 50 -2.95 6.86 11.93
CA THR A 50 -4.38 7.12 11.71
C THR A 50 -4.61 8.09 10.54
N ARG A 51 -3.86 9.20 10.49
CA ARG A 51 -3.96 10.19 9.40
C ARG A 51 -3.58 9.59 8.05
N PHE A 52 -2.48 8.83 8.00
CA PHE A 52 -2.08 8.14 6.79
C PHE A 52 -3.02 7.00 6.40
N SER A 53 -3.67 6.33 7.36
CA SER A 53 -4.69 5.32 7.05
C SER A 53 -5.86 5.92 6.29
N TYR A 54 -6.39 7.07 6.72
CA TYR A 54 -7.46 7.75 5.96
C TYR A 54 -7.04 8.10 4.53
N LEU A 55 -5.82 8.62 4.38
CA LEU A 55 -5.27 8.96 3.08
C LEU A 55 -5.06 7.71 2.19
N ALA A 56 -4.57 6.61 2.78
CA ALA A 56 -4.35 5.35 2.09
C ALA A 56 -5.65 4.72 1.61
N TRP A 57 -6.72 4.75 2.41
CA TRP A 57 -8.04 4.23 2.01
C TRP A 57 -8.71 5.10 0.95
N ALA A 58 -8.59 6.41 1.05
CA ALA A 58 -9.08 7.31 0.00
C ALA A 58 -8.33 7.07 -1.33
N ALA A 59 -6.99 6.97 -1.27
CA ALA A 59 -6.19 6.65 -2.43
C ALA A 59 -6.49 5.25 -3.00
N MET A 60 -6.72 4.25 -2.15
CA MET A 60 -7.12 2.90 -2.57
C MET A 60 -8.45 2.92 -3.33
N ALA A 61 -9.45 3.68 -2.85
CA ALA A 61 -10.71 3.82 -3.56
C ALA A 61 -10.51 4.44 -4.96
N VAL A 62 -9.70 5.50 -5.05
CA VAL A 62 -9.36 6.12 -6.34
C VAL A 62 -8.62 5.14 -7.24
N LEU A 63 -7.64 4.38 -6.73
CA LEU A 63 -6.89 3.36 -7.48
C LEU A 63 -7.80 2.28 -8.07
N VAL A 64 -8.78 1.79 -7.31
CA VAL A 64 -9.73 0.80 -7.78
C VAL A 64 -10.62 1.39 -8.87
N ILE A 65 -11.21 2.57 -8.65
CA ILE A 65 -12.10 3.21 -9.62
C ILE A 65 -11.37 3.53 -10.92
N THR A 66 -10.21 4.16 -10.83
CA THR A 66 -9.39 4.53 -11.99
C THR A 66 -8.78 3.31 -12.68
N GLY A 67 -8.38 2.29 -11.92
CA GLY A 67 -7.88 1.04 -12.47
C GLY A 67 -8.93 0.27 -13.28
N ILE A 68 -10.18 0.28 -12.81
CA ILE A 68 -11.32 -0.25 -13.58
C ILE A 68 -11.55 0.61 -14.83
N GLY A 69 -11.54 1.94 -14.70
CA GLY A 69 -11.71 2.85 -15.83
C GLY A 69 -10.66 2.64 -16.93
N ASN A 70 -9.39 2.48 -16.56
CA ASN A 70 -8.30 2.24 -17.52
C ASN A 70 -8.52 0.94 -18.32
N LEU A 71 -9.15 -0.09 -17.73
CA LEU A 71 -9.44 -1.35 -18.42
C LEU A 71 -10.55 -1.20 -19.48
N PHE A 72 -11.45 -0.23 -19.33
CA PHE A 72 -12.60 -0.04 -20.21
C PHE A 72 -12.41 1.10 -21.23
N GLU A 73 -11.45 2.01 -21.02
CA GLU A 73 -11.15 3.09 -21.96
C GLU A 73 -10.36 2.62 -23.19
N GLU A 74 -9.61 1.52 -23.07
CA GLU A 74 -8.84 0.92 -24.16
C GLU A 74 -9.56 -0.32 -24.70
N ASP A 75 -10.32 -0.16 -25.79
CA ASP A 75 -11.03 -1.26 -26.50
C ASP A 75 -10.03 -2.35 -26.97
N GLU A 76 -8.77 -1.99 -27.21
CA GLU A 76 -7.67 -2.93 -27.53
C GLU A 76 -7.18 -3.74 -26.30
N SER A 77 -7.31 -3.21 -25.08
CA SER A 77 -6.82 -3.88 -23.86
C SER A 77 -7.52 -5.22 -23.58
N LEU A 78 -8.79 -5.35 -23.99
CA LEU A 78 -9.54 -6.61 -23.84
C LEU A 78 -9.05 -7.70 -24.79
N SER A 79 -8.62 -7.33 -26.00
CA SER A 79 -7.96 -8.26 -26.91
C SER A 79 -6.55 -8.64 -26.45
N GLU A 80 -5.83 -7.70 -25.83
CA GLU A 80 -4.46 -7.89 -25.32
C GLU A 80 -4.40 -8.76 -24.07
N LEU A 81 -5.48 -8.85 -23.28
CA LEU A 81 -5.57 -9.84 -22.21
C LEU A 81 -5.41 -11.28 -22.72
N PHE A 82 -5.63 -11.53 -24.01
CA PHE A 82 -5.39 -12.82 -24.66
C PHE A 82 -3.95 -13.00 -25.17
N ASP A 83 -3.11 -11.96 -25.17
CA ASP A 83 -1.66 -12.13 -25.28
C ASP A 83 -1.14 -12.78 -23.99
N LEU A 84 -0.41 -13.88 -24.15
CA LEU A 84 0.14 -14.67 -23.04
C LEU A 84 1.07 -13.85 -22.15
N ASN A 85 1.85 -12.92 -22.71
CA ASN A 85 2.80 -12.11 -21.95
C ASN A 85 2.07 -11.00 -21.18
N TYR A 86 1.18 -10.27 -21.85
CA TYR A 86 0.41 -9.18 -21.23
C TYR A 86 -0.55 -9.73 -20.16
N GLY A 87 -1.36 -10.72 -20.52
CA GLY A 87 -2.34 -11.34 -19.63
C GLY A 87 -1.70 -11.93 -18.37
N ALA A 88 -0.51 -12.53 -18.48
CA ALA A 88 0.22 -13.05 -17.32
C ALA A 88 0.67 -11.93 -16.37
N ILE A 89 1.31 -10.87 -16.89
CA ILE A 89 1.77 -9.74 -16.06
C ILE A 89 0.58 -9.03 -15.41
N PHE A 90 -0.50 -8.81 -16.16
CA PHE A 90 -1.73 -8.21 -15.66
C PHE A 90 -2.35 -9.06 -14.55
N THR A 91 -2.44 -10.37 -14.74
CA THR A 91 -2.99 -11.30 -13.72
C THR A 91 -2.15 -11.29 -12.45
N ILE A 92 -0.82 -11.29 -12.58
CA ILE A 92 0.10 -11.17 -11.43
C ILE A 92 -0.14 -9.84 -10.71
N LYS A 93 -0.21 -8.72 -11.45
CA LYS A 93 -0.51 -7.40 -10.88
C LYS A 93 -1.82 -7.41 -10.09
N MET A 94 -2.89 -8.00 -10.63
CA MET A 94 -4.19 -8.08 -9.95
C MET A 94 -4.15 -8.96 -8.70
N ALA A 95 -3.42 -10.09 -8.74
CA ALA A 95 -3.21 -10.93 -7.56
C ALA A 95 -2.44 -10.17 -6.45
N LEU A 96 -1.42 -9.40 -6.82
CA LEU A 96 -0.67 -8.55 -5.90
C LEU A 96 -1.57 -7.45 -5.30
N VAL A 97 -2.40 -6.79 -6.11
CA VAL A 97 -3.36 -5.77 -5.64
C VAL A 97 -4.35 -6.37 -4.64
N ALA A 98 -4.98 -7.50 -4.97
CA ALA A 98 -5.91 -8.19 -4.07
C ALA A 98 -5.25 -8.57 -2.74
N THR A 99 -4.04 -9.15 -2.80
CA THR A 99 -3.25 -9.53 -1.61
C THR A 99 -2.95 -8.33 -0.74
N THR A 100 -2.55 -7.23 -1.36
CA THR A 100 -2.22 -5.97 -0.68
C THR A 100 -3.44 -5.37 0.01
N ILE A 101 -4.61 -5.37 -0.64
CA ILE A 101 -5.85 -4.86 -0.03
C ILE A 101 -6.17 -5.65 1.24
N VAL A 102 -6.10 -6.98 1.17
CA VAL A 102 -6.34 -7.85 2.33
C VAL A 102 -5.33 -7.59 3.45
N LEU A 103 -4.04 -7.55 3.13
CA LEU A 103 -2.99 -7.28 4.12
C LEU A 103 -3.12 -5.88 4.73
N THR A 104 -3.42 -4.86 3.93
CA THR A 104 -3.65 -3.49 4.41
C THR A 104 -4.87 -3.42 5.34
N ALA A 105 -5.95 -4.12 5.01
CA ALA A 105 -7.14 -4.22 5.86
C ALA A 105 -6.83 -4.92 7.19
N LEU A 106 -6.17 -6.07 7.15
CA LEU A 106 -5.75 -6.80 8.35
C LEU A 106 -4.81 -5.95 9.22
N HIS A 107 -3.86 -5.23 8.60
CA HIS A 107 -2.93 -4.36 9.31
C HIS A 107 -3.66 -3.19 9.98
N THR A 108 -4.57 -2.54 9.26
CA THR A 108 -5.28 -1.35 9.74
C THR A 108 -6.33 -1.67 10.80
N PHE A 109 -7.11 -2.74 10.63
CA PHE A 109 -8.26 -3.02 11.49
C PHE A 109 -7.98 -4.05 12.59
N VAL A 110 -6.94 -4.90 12.43
CA VAL A 110 -6.65 -5.96 13.39
C VAL A 110 -5.31 -5.75 14.08
N ILE A 111 -4.22 -5.64 13.31
CA ILE A 111 -2.86 -5.63 13.88
C ILE A 111 -2.57 -4.29 14.57
N GLY A 112 -2.92 -3.16 13.93
CA GLY A 112 -2.71 -1.81 14.45
C GLY A 112 -3.40 -1.57 15.79
N PRO A 113 -4.73 -1.79 15.90
CA PRO A 113 -5.45 -1.64 17.17
C PRO A 113 -4.93 -2.56 18.27
N ARG A 114 -4.59 -3.83 17.94
CA ARG A 114 -3.99 -4.76 18.91
C ARG A 114 -2.65 -4.25 19.47
N LEU A 115 -1.78 -3.73 18.60
CA LEU A 115 -0.49 -3.19 19.02
C LEU A 115 -0.66 -1.96 19.92
N LEU A 116 -1.58 -1.06 19.57
CA LEU A 116 -1.87 0.13 20.37
C LEU A 116 -2.44 -0.22 21.74
N ASN A 117 -3.39 -1.16 21.80
CA ASN A 117 -3.99 -1.59 23.07
C ASN A 117 -2.94 -2.20 24.02
N LEU A 118 -2.03 -3.04 23.51
CA LEU A 118 -0.94 -3.62 24.31
C LEU A 118 0.08 -2.56 24.79
N GLN A 119 0.34 -1.54 23.96
CA GLN A 119 1.18 -0.41 24.34
C GLN A 119 0.55 0.46 25.44
N GLU A 120 -0.78 0.63 25.39
CA GLU A 120 -1.53 1.42 26.38
C GLU A 120 -1.76 0.66 27.69
N SER A 121 -1.89 -0.67 27.66
CA SER A 121 -2.11 -1.50 28.84
C SER A 121 -0.86 -1.77 29.68
N VAL A 122 0.30 -1.17 29.35
CA VAL A 122 1.61 -1.46 29.97
C VAL A 122 1.90 -2.98 29.96
N ALA A 123 1.55 -3.65 28.85
CA ALA A 123 1.80 -5.08 28.69
C ALA A 123 3.31 -5.36 28.77
N GLU A 124 3.67 -6.53 29.29
CA GLU A 124 5.08 -6.95 29.31
C GLU A 124 5.65 -7.02 27.89
N GLU A 125 6.94 -6.70 27.76
CA GLU A 125 7.64 -6.73 26.48
C GLU A 125 7.56 -8.11 25.80
N ALA A 126 7.41 -9.19 26.58
CA ALA A 126 7.20 -10.56 26.08
C ALA A 126 5.90 -10.71 25.28
N GLU A 127 4.82 -10.04 25.67
CA GLU A 127 3.53 -10.05 24.96
C GLU A 127 3.52 -9.07 23.78
N LEU A 128 4.26 -7.96 23.90
CA LEU A 128 4.31 -6.89 22.92
C LEU A 128 5.22 -7.22 21.72
N ALA A 129 6.33 -7.91 21.95
CA ALA A 129 7.31 -8.28 20.93
C ALA A 129 6.71 -9.04 19.73
N PRO A 130 5.89 -10.11 19.89
CA PRO A 130 5.35 -10.84 18.74
C PRO A 130 4.40 -9.98 17.89
N VAL A 131 3.51 -9.19 18.52
CA VAL A 131 2.57 -8.32 17.81
C VAL A 131 3.31 -7.19 17.08
N ARG A 132 4.36 -6.64 17.70
CA ARG A 132 5.23 -5.64 17.07
C ARG A 132 5.96 -6.21 15.85
N ARG A 133 6.52 -7.42 15.97
CA ARG A 133 7.18 -8.11 14.84
C ARG A 133 6.20 -8.37 13.71
N LEU A 134 5.00 -8.87 14.02
CA LEU A 134 3.95 -9.09 13.04
C LEU A 134 3.54 -7.78 12.34
N SER A 135 3.40 -6.68 13.09
CA SER A 135 3.11 -5.35 12.52
C SER A 135 4.20 -4.89 11.55
N ILE A 136 5.48 -4.99 11.95
CA ILE A 136 6.61 -4.59 11.11
C ILE A 136 6.68 -5.46 9.84
N SER A 137 6.56 -6.79 9.98
CA SER A 137 6.59 -7.73 8.86
C SER A 137 5.42 -7.50 7.90
N ALA A 138 4.21 -7.25 8.41
CA ALA A 138 3.05 -6.93 7.59
C ALA A 138 3.24 -5.59 6.85
N SER A 139 3.76 -4.55 7.50
CA SER A 139 4.07 -3.27 6.85
C SER A 139 5.15 -3.43 5.76
N ALA A 140 6.21 -4.18 6.05
CA ALA A 140 7.29 -4.44 5.08
C ALA A 140 6.79 -5.26 3.88
N ALA A 141 5.99 -6.30 4.13
CA ALA A 141 5.37 -7.08 3.07
C ALA A 141 4.47 -6.22 2.18
N ASN A 142 3.64 -5.35 2.79
CA ASN A 142 2.76 -4.46 2.03
C ASN A 142 3.55 -3.49 1.14
N LEU A 143 4.65 -2.94 1.66
CA LEU A 143 5.55 -2.08 0.87
C LEU A 143 6.19 -2.85 -0.29
N LEU A 144 6.68 -4.07 -0.06
CA LEU A 144 7.28 -4.89 -1.13
C LEU A 144 6.25 -5.26 -2.21
N LEU A 145 5.02 -5.61 -1.82
CA LEU A 145 3.94 -5.86 -2.77
C LEU A 145 3.59 -4.60 -3.56
N ALA A 146 3.54 -3.44 -2.90
CA ALA A 146 3.30 -2.16 -3.55
C ALA A 146 4.36 -1.85 -4.62
N LEU A 147 5.64 -2.05 -4.29
CA LEU A 147 6.73 -1.92 -5.25
C LEU A 147 6.63 -2.94 -6.40
N GLY A 148 6.22 -4.18 -6.11
CA GLY A 148 5.93 -5.20 -7.12
C GLY A 148 4.80 -4.79 -8.07
N ILE A 149 3.73 -4.18 -7.56
CA ILE A 149 2.61 -3.65 -8.37
C ILE A 149 3.10 -2.54 -9.30
N LEU A 150 3.91 -1.60 -8.77
CA LEU A 150 4.50 -0.53 -9.58
C LEU A 150 5.43 -1.08 -10.67
N PHE A 151 6.23 -2.09 -10.34
CA PHE A 151 7.10 -2.76 -11.31
C PHE A 151 6.29 -3.46 -12.40
N CYS A 152 5.24 -4.19 -12.05
CA CYS A 152 4.34 -4.81 -13.04
C CYS A 152 3.67 -3.75 -13.93
N ALA A 153 3.26 -2.61 -13.36
CA ALA A 153 2.71 -1.51 -14.13
C ALA A 153 3.73 -0.92 -15.11
N ALA A 154 4.99 -0.75 -14.69
CA ALA A 154 6.06 -0.32 -15.57
C ALA A 154 6.32 -1.33 -16.70
N LEU A 155 6.32 -2.64 -16.39
CA LEU A 155 6.48 -3.70 -17.38
C LEU A 155 5.39 -3.65 -18.45
N LEU A 156 4.12 -3.57 -18.04
CA LEU A 156 2.98 -3.45 -18.97
C LEU A 156 3.15 -2.24 -19.91
N ASN A 157 3.59 -1.10 -19.37
CA ASN A 157 3.83 0.09 -20.18
C ASN A 157 5.03 -0.07 -21.14
N THR A 158 6.08 -0.77 -20.73
CA THR A 158 7.27 -0.96 -21.59
C THR A 158 7.10 -2.00 -22.68
N THR A 159 6.33 -3.06 -22.43
CA THR A 159 6.02 -4.05 -23.47
C THR A 159 5.28 -3.39 -24.63
N PHE A 160 4.43 -2.39 -24.33
CA PHE A 160 3.70 -1.62 -25.32
C PHE A 160 4.51 -0.53 -26.03
N ALA A 161 5.52 0.05 -25.36
CA ALA A 161 6.33 1.12 -25.95
C ALA A 161 7.34 0.62 -27.01
N LEU A 162 7.45 -0.70 -27.20
CA LEU A 162 8.41 -1.34 -28.10
C LEU A 162 7.76 -2.01 -29.32
N GLU A 163 6.43 -1.99 -29.43
CA GLU A 163 5.66 -2.41 -30.61
C GLU A 163 5.15 -1.19 -31.40
#